data_AF-A0A962N6I5-F1
#
_entry.id   AF-A0A962N6I5-F1
#
_cell.length_a   1.000
_cell.length_b   1.000
_cell.length_c   1.000
_cell.angle_alpha   90.00
_cell.angle_beta   90.00
_cell.angle_gamma   90.00
#
_symmetry.space_group_name_H-M   'P 1'
#
loop_
_entity.id
_entity.type
_entity.pdbx_description
1 polymer ?
#
loop_
_entity_poly.entity_id
_entity_poly.type
_entity_poly.pdbx_seq_one_letter_code
_entity_poly.pdbx_strand_id
1 'polypeptide(L)'
;MDAVLRTAETSAQSVQRAWMWWLCLLLFSATCLAAEPLRIVSRWKPDEALHTERGPITAGAIRPGWHSAQWYVEPVQGESYVRLRNRHTGLYLHAEHQRLEVGEILPGWWSAMWTLEPERGTDFVRLRNRWLESYVHIEHGRAELGEIQPGWWSAQWLLQPVGEPRDPPRKRSAERAPAPSFSGESLADGQLRQDIFFQVAVSFESTYRCPIELIRKAVDRVERNSGGDLLEVEETWTAHGCGQRERYRVLISPGLRGGTDISVMVRE
;
A
#
# COMPACT_ATOMS: atom_id res chain seq x y z
N MET A 1 62.43 -31.95 32.51
CA MET A 1 61.65 -32.73 33.50
C MET A 1 60.26 -32.09 33.59
N ASP A 2 59.58 -31.93 32.45
CA ASP A 2 58.52 -30.92 32.28
C ASP A 2 57.22 -31.50 31.71
N ALA A 3 56.91 -32.75 32.09
CA ALA A 3 55.69 -33.44 31.67
C ALA A 3 54.74 -33.78 32.84
N VAL A 4 55.05 -33.37 34.07
CA VAL A 4 54.26 -33.72 35.28
C VAL A 4 53.48 -32.53 35.86
N LEU A 5 53.66 -31.30 35.36
CA LEU A 5 52.99 -30.11 35.91
C LEU A 5 51.69 -29.71 35.17
N ARG A 6 51.18 -30.52 34.23
CA ARG A 6 49.97 -30.18 33.44
C ARG A 6 48.67 -30.83 33.92
N THR A 7 48.66 -31.47 35.09
CA THR A 7 47.48 -32.24 35.56
C THR A 7 46.93 -31.81 36.93
N ALA A 8 47.40 -30.69 37.51
CA ALA A 8 46.94 -30.22 38.82
C ALA A 8 46.11 -28.92 38.83
N GLU A 9 46.01 -28.19 37.71
CA GLU A 9 45.29 -26.90 37.67
C GLU A 9 43.83 -27.00 37.20
N THR A 10 43.35 -28.20 36.89
CA THR A 10 42.02 -28.41 36.30
C THR A 10 40.89 -28.67 37.30
N SER A 11 41.07 -28.45 38.62
CA SER A 11 40.08 -28.89 39.62
C SER A 11 39.54 -27.84 40.60
N ALA A 12 39.78 -26.53 40.41
CA ALA A 12 39.42 -25.52 41.43
C ALA A 12 38.55 -24.34 40.96
N GLN A 13 38.06 -24.30 39.72
CA GLN A 13 37.28 -23.16 39.21
C GLN A 13 35.80 -23.46 38.92
N SER A 14 35.34 -24.69 39.18
CA SER A 14 33.91 -24.99 39.29
C SER A 14 33.54 -24.99 40.77
N VAL A 15 32.99 -23.89 41.28
CA VAL A 15 31.94 -23.84 42.33
C VAL A 15 31.72 -22.36 42.65
N GLN A 16 30.66 -21.82 42.04
CA GLN A 16 29.71 -20.88 42.64
C GLN A 16 30.22 -19.49 43.07
N ARG A 17 29.85 -18.44 42.33
CA ARG A 17 28.54 -17.72 42.32
C ARG A 17 28.60 -16.52 43.25
N ALA A 18 28.15 -15.39 42.68
CA ALA A 18 27.78 -14.17 43.39
C ALA A 18 29.02 -13.56 44.08
N TRP A 19 29.37 -12.33 43.89
CA TRP A 19 28.61 -11.11 43.98
C TRP A 19 29.40 -10.09 43.15
N MET A 20 28.76 -9.00 42.71
CA MET A 20 29.48 -7.78 42.33
C MET A 20 30.10 -7.74 40.91
N TRP A 21 29.27 -8.02 39.90
CA TRP A 21 29.26 -7.19 38.68
C TRP A 21 27.97 -6.35 38.66
N TRP A 22 27.71 -5.66 39.77
CA TRP A 22 26.93 -4.42 39.72
C TRP A 22 27.90 -3.30 39.36
N LEU A 23 27.43 -2.37 38.53
CA LEU A 23 28.12 -1.14 38.12
C LEU A 23 29.16 -1.21 36.98
N CYS A 24 28.80 -1.83 35.85
CA CYS A 24 29.23 -1.30 34.54
C CYS A 24 28.34 -1.76 33.36
N LEU A 25 27.03 -1.82 33.59
CA LEU A 25 26.02 -1.69 32.54
C LEU A 25 25.35 -0.32 32.72
N LEU A 26 26.19 0.71 32.70
CA LEU A 26 25.75 2.07 32.46
C LEU A 26 25.15 2.09 31.04
N LEU A 27 23.83 2.26 31.00
CA LEU A 27 23.09 2.78 29.86
C LEU A 27 23.09 1.88 28.61
N PHE A 28 22.56 0.66 28.74
CA PHE A 28 21.64 0.24 27.68
C PHE A 28 20.32 0.92 27.96
N SER A 29 20.19 2.15 27.44
CA SER A 29 18.89 2.74 27.19
C SER A 29 18.07 1.68 26.48
N ALA A 30 17.07 1.13 27.15
CA ALA A 30 15.99 0.44 26.47
C ALA A 30 15.30 1.53 25.65
N THR A 31 15.80 1.78 24.45
CA THR A 31 15.04 2.48 23.43
C THR A 31 13.85 1.57 23.18
N CYS A 32 12.75 1.89 23.86
CA CYS A 32 11.44 1.41 23.48
C CYS A 32 11.27 1.89 22.03
N LEU A 33 11.55 1.02 21.07
CA LEU A 33 11.27 1.30 19.67
C LEU A 33 9.74 1.30 19.59
N ALA A 34 9.14 2.47 19.87
CA ALA A 34 7.72 2.64 19.67
C ALA A 34 7.44 2.25 18.21
N ALA A 35 6.54 1.29 18.00
CA ALA A 35 6.19 0.85 16.67
C ALA A 35 5.85 2.09 15.82
N GLU A 36 6.54 2.28 14.69
CA GLU A 36 6.28 3.43 13.85
C GLU A 36 4.87 3.30 13.26
N PRO A 37 4.08 4.38 13.26
CA PRO A 37 2.77 4.34 12.66
C PRO A 37 2.91 4.21 11.14
N LEU A 38 1.92 3.60 10.50
CA LEU A 38 1.84 3.46 9.05
C LEU A 38 0.50 3.99 8.52
N ARG A 39 0.45 4.22 7.22
CA ARG A 39 -0.77 4.49 6.44
C ARG A 39 -1.19 3.22 5.72
N ILE A 40 -2.48 2.97 5.65
CA ILE A 40 -3.05 1.84 4.93
C ILE A 40 -3.64 2.41 3.63
N VAL A 41 -2.83 2.44 2.59
CA VAL A 41 -3.10 3.13 1.31
C VAL A 41 -3.73 2.17 0.32
N SER A 42 -4.77 2.58 -0.40
CA SER A 42 -5.44 1.70 -1.36
C SER A 42 -4.56 1.45 -2.59
N ARG A 43 -4.54 0.20 -3.08
CA ARG A 43 -3.98 -0.11 -4.39
C ARG A 43 -4.84 0.45 -5.53
N TRP A 44 -6.17 0.35 -5.39
CA TRP A 44 -7.12 0.80 -6.42
C TRP A 44 -7.16 2.32 -6.55
N LYS A 45 -7.00 3.04 -5.43
CA LYS A 45 -6.95 4.50 -5.39
C LYS A 45 -5.74 4.98 -4.57
N PRO A 46 -4.54 5.11 -5.18
CA PRO A 46 -3.29 5.36 -4.45
C PRO A 46 -3.22 6.66 -3.64
N ASP A 47 -4.08 7.63 -3.95
CA ASP A 47 -4.19 8.88 -3.18
C ASP A 47 -5.10 8.75 -1.95
N GLU A 48 -5.82 7.62 -1.81
CA GLU A 48 -6.73 7.34 -0.71
C GLU A 48 -6.11 6.37 0.31
N ALA A 49 -6.33 6.65 1.60
CA ALA A 49 -5.95 5.75 2.69
C ALA A 49 -7.07 5.63 3.73
N LEU A 50 -7.04 4.56 4.51
CA LEU A 50 -7.94 4.39 5.65
C LEU A 50 -7.69 5.48 6.70
N HIS A 51 -8.75 6.20 7.08
CA HIS A 51 -8.66 7.27 8.08
C HIS A 51 -9.98 7.50 8.82
N THR A 52 -9.89 8.25 9.93
CA THR A 52 -11.03 8.61 10.80
C THR A 52 -11.24 10.12 10.95
N GLU A 53 -10.71 10.92 10.00
CA GLU A 53 -10.74 12.40 10.07
C GLU A 53 -12.12 12.99 10.38
N ARG A 54 -13.20 12.40 9.85
CA ARG A 54 -14.58 12.88 10.06
C ARG A 54 -15.36 12.04 11.09
N GLY A 55 -14.68 11.23 11.90
CA GLY A 55 -15.27 10.33 12.89
C GLY A 55 -15.28 8.88 12.40
N PRO A 56 -16.26 8.46 11.57
CA PRO A 56 -16.31 7.10 11.06
C PRO A 56 -15.08 6.73 10.23
N ILE A 57 -14.73 5.44 10.25
CA ILE A 57 -13.72 4.89 9.34
C ILE A 57 -14.17 5.08 7.89
N THR A 58 -13.26 5.58 7.05
CA THR A 58 -13.47 5.76 5.63
C THR A 58 -12.14 5.61 4.88
N ALA A 59 -12.19 5.61 3.55
CA ALA A 59 -11.04 5.75 2.68
C ALA A 59 -11.16 7.07 1.93
N GLY A 60 -10.09 7.84 1.88
CA GLY A 60 -10.11 9.15 1.25
C GLY A 60 -8.73 9.80 1.19
N ALA A 61 -8.67 10.96 0.53
CA ALA A 61 -7.44 11.71 0.35
C ALA A 61 -6.82 12.11 1.69
N ILE A 62 -5.53 11.82 1.85
CA ILE A 62 -4.79 12.09 3.09
C ILE A 62 -3.64 13.08 2.86
N ARG A 63 -3.54 14.11 3.70
CA ARG A 63 -2.41 15.05 3.63
C ARG A 63 -1.23 14.59 4.49
N PRO A 64 0.00 15.02 4.18
CA PRO A 64 1.13 14.84 5.09
C PRO A 64 0.79 15.31 6.51
N GLY A 65 1.13 14.51 7.52
CA GLY A 65 0.91 14.86 8.93
C GLY A 65 -0.49 14.55 9.49
N TRP A 66 -1.47 14.13 8.69
CA TRP A 66 -2.79 13.74 9.23
C TRP A 66 -2.67 12.48 10.09
N HIS A 67 -2.75 12.63 11.41
CA HIS A 67 -2.64 11.52 12.37
C HIS A 67 -3.87 10.59 12.33
N SER A 68 -5.02 11.08 11.88
CA SER A 68 -6.26 10.31 11.71
C SER A 68 -6.14 9.21 10.65
N ALA A 69 -5.16 9.30 9.75
CA ALA A 69 -4.81 8.33 8.72
C ALA A 69 -3.64 7.41 9.10
N GLN A 70 -3.22 7.43 10.36
CA GLN A 70 -2.03 6.73 10.82
C GLN A 70 -2.41 5.67 11.83
N TRP A 71 -1.81 4.50 11.68
CA TRP A 71 -2.20 3.28 12.38
C TRP A 71 -0.96 2.60 12.94
N TYR A 72 -1.03 2.22 14.20
CA TYR A 72 -0.08 1.28 14.79
C TYR A 72 -0.55 -0.14 14.51
N VAL A 73 0.37 -0.97 14.01
CA VAL A 73 0.15 -2.41 13.87
C VAL A 73 0.70 -3.08 15.11
N GLU A 74 -0.20 -3.53 15.99
CA GLU A 74 0.14 -4.10 17.28
C GLU A 74 -0.01 -5.64 17.21
N PRO A 75 1.06 -6.42 17.35
CA PRO A 75 0.95 -7.87 17.35
C PRO A 75 0.15 -8.35 18.58
N VAL A 76 -0.72 -9.35 18.37
CA VAL A 76 -1.39 -10.05 19.47
C VAL A 76 -0.40 -11.05 20.06
N GLN A 77 -0.08 -10.92 21.34
CA GLN A 77 0.93 -11.77 21.98
C GLN A 77 0.57 -13.26 21.87
N GLY A 78 1.52 -14.06 21.36
CA GLY A 78 1.36 -15.51 21.20
C GLY A 78 0.49 -15.93 20.00
N GLU A 79 0.02 -15.00 19.16
CA GLU A 79 -0.83 -15.30 18.01
C GLU A 79 -0.29 -14.65 16.72
N SER A 80 -0.71 -15.17 15.56
CA SER A 80 -0.33 -14.63 14.24
C SER A 80 -1.24 -13.49 13.77
N TYR A 81 -1.92 -12.82 14.70
CA TYR A 81 -2.87 -11.73 14.42
C TYR A 81 -2.30 -10.39 14.85
N VAL A 82 -2.84 -9.32 14.26
CA VAL A 82 -2.55 -7.95 14.66
C VAL A 82 -3.82 -7.20 15.05
N ARG A 83 -3.64 -6.13 15.82
CA ARG A 83 -4.63 -5.08 16.05
C ARG A 83 -4.17 -3.80 15.38
N LEU A 84 -5.11 -3.03 14.87
CA LEU A 84 -4.84 -1.77 14.18
C LEU A 84 -5.35 -0.62 15.03
N ARG A 85 -4.44 0.07 15.72
CA ARG A 85 -4.79 1.21 16.58
C ARG A 85 -4.59 2.53 15.85
N ASN A 86 -5.61 3.35 15.77
CA ASN A 86 -5.51 4.68 15.18
C ASN A 86 -4.64 5.60 16.05
N ARG A 87 -3.69 6.30 15.44
CA ARG A 87 -2.75 7.20 16.14
C ARG A 87 -3.46 8.40 16.74
N HIS A 88 -4.45 8.96 16.07
CA HIS A 88 -5.14 10.17 16.51
C HIS A 88 -6.08 9.90 17.68
N THR A 89 -6.92 8.86 17.58
CA THR A 89 -7.95 8.58 18.58
C THR A 89 -7.52 7.58 19.65
N GLY A 90 -6.50 6.76 19.38
CA GLY A 90 -6.13 5.62 20.24
C GLY A 90 -7.10 4.44 20.18
N LEU A 91 -8.15 4.54 19.36
CA LEU A 91 -9.18 3.50 19.18
C LEU A 91 -8.76 2.48 18.11
N TYR A 92 -9.44 1.34 18.06
CA TYR A 92 -9.04 0.19 17.24
C TYR A 92 -10.01 -0.08 16.10
N LEU A 93 -9.48 -0.50 14.95
CA LEU A 93 -10.28 -1.05 13.87
C LEU A 93 -10.90 -2.39 14.29
N HIS A 94 -12.22 -2.51 14.21
CA HIS A 94 -12.93 -3.73 14.57
C HIS A 94 -14.18 -3.97 13.71
N ALA A 95 -14.75 -5.17 13.86
CA ALA A 95 -15.91 -5.65 13.12
C ALA A 95 -17.08 -6.13 14.02
N GLU A 96 -17.11 -5.70 15.28
CA GLU A 96 -18.06 -6.18 16.31
C GLU A 96 -19.53 -6.17 15.86
N HIS A 97 -19.95 -5.11 15.16
CA HIS A 97 -21.33 -4.98 14.67
C HIS A 97 -21.49 -5.44 13.20
N GLN A 98 -20.68 -6.41 12.76
CA GLN A 98 -20.69 -6.93 11.38
C GLN A 98 -20.46 -5.87 10.29
N ARG A 99 -19.76 -4.80 10.65
CA ARG A 99 -19.36 -3.71 9.76
C ARG A 99 -18.03 -3.14 10.21
N LEU A 100 -17.32 -2.49 9.29
CA LEU A 100 -16.04 -1.88 9.59
C LEU A 100 -16.22 -0.66 10.49
N GLU A 101 -15.59 -0.66 11.66
CA GLU A 101 -15.71 0.42 12.65
C GLU A 101 -14.38 0.71 13.34
N VAL A 102 -14.34 1.86 14.02
CA VAL A 102 -13.25 2.22 14.92
C VAL A 102 -13.82 2.57 16.28
N GLY A 103 -13.34 1.89 17.32
CA GLY A 103 -13.92 1.99 18.66
C GLY A 103 -13.05 1.36 19.74
N GLU A 104 -13.60 1.35 20.95
CA GLU A 104 -13.00 0.62 22.07
C GLU A 104 -13.12 -0.89 21.85
N ILE A 105 -12.15 -1.63 22.36
CA ILE A 105 -12.14 -3.10 22.28
C ILE A 105 -11.77 -3.66 23.64
N LEU A 106 -12.21 -4.89 23.93
CA LEU A 106 -11.76 -5.62 25.10
C LEU A 106 -10.70 -6.66 24.72
N PRO A 107 -9.84 -7.08 25.67
CA PRO A 107 -8.93 -8.19 25.46
C PRO A 107 -9.68 -9.43 24.97
N GLY A 108 -9.14 -10.07 23.93
CA GLY A 108 -9.71 -11.31 23.37
C GLY A 108 -10.78 -11.12 22.28
N TRP A 109 -11.22 -9.88 21.98
CA TRP A 109 -12.15 -9.65 20.87
C TRP A 109 -11.56 -10.06 19.52
N TRP A 110 -12.07 -11.15 18.95
CA TRP A 110 -11.67 -11.63 17.62
C TRP A 110 -12.11 -10.67 16.51
N SER A 111 -13.20 -9.92 16.74
CA SER A 111 -13.70 -8.89 15.85
C SER A 111 -12.70 -7.75 15.63
N ALA A 112 -11.73 -7.57 16.52
CA ALA A 112 -10.66 -6.57 16.43
C ALA A 112 -9.31 -7.14 15.98
N MET A 113 -9.27 -8.41 15.57
CA MET A 113 -8.05 -9.10 15.16
C MET A 113 -8.03 -9.30 13.64
N TRP A 114 -6.88 -9.01 13.06
CA TRP A 114 -6.69 -8.99 11.62
C TRP A 114 -5.50 -9.84 11.21
N THR A 115 -5.63 -10.51 10.07
CA THR A 115 -4.51 -11.10 9.33
C THR A 115 -4.14 -10.15 8.20
N LEU A 116 -2.84 -9.84 8.11
CA LEU A 116 -2.27 -9.13 6.96
C LEU A 116 -1.80 -10.17 5.95
N GLU A 117 -2.66 -10.53 5.00
CA GLU A 117 -2.36 -11.54 3.99
C GLU A 117 -1.57 -10.93 2.83
N PRO A 118 -0.32 -11.32 2.59
CA PRO A 118 0.46 -10.79 1.47
C PRO A 118 -0.11 -11.25 0.12
N GLU A 119 -0.19 -10.33 -0.85
CA GLU A 119 -0.49 -10.66 -2.24
C GLU A 119 0.80 -11.05 -2.96
N ARG A 120 0.86 -12.30 -3.43
CA ARG A 120 2.11 -12.92 -3.89
C ARG A 120 2.74 -12.13 -5.03
N GLY A 121 4.04 -11.85 -4.89
CA GLY A 121 4.82 -11.13 -5.90
C GLY A 121 4.58 -9.62 -5.91
N THR A 122 3.97 -9.05 -4.87
CA THR A 122 3.69 -7.62 -4.74
C THR A 122 3.96 -7.12 -3.32
N ASP A 123 3.96 -5.80 -3.12
CA ASP A 123 4.09 -5.15 -1.80
C ASP A 123 2.73 -4.93 -1.11
N PHE A 124 1.64 -5.47 -1.69
CA PHE A 124 0.29 -5.26 -1.17
C PHE A 124 -0.14 -6.38 -0.23
N VAL A 125 -1.02 -6.03 0.70
CA VAL A 125 -1.67 -6.97 1.62
C VAL A 125 -3.18 -6.87 1.51
N ARG A 126 -3.87 -7.91 1.94
CA ARG A 126 -5.31 -7.91 2.21
C ARG A 126 -5.52 -7.98 3.72
N LEU A 127 -6.45 -7.17 4.23
CA LEU A 127 -6.77 -7.13 5.66
C LEU A 127 -7.97 -8.02 5.91
N ARG A 128 -7.74 -9.23 6.44
CA ARG A 128 -8.78 -10.21 6.73
C ARG A 128 -9.13 -10.20 8.21
N ASN A 129 -10.41 -10.06 8.53
CA ASN A 129 -10.90 -10.13 9.90
C ASN A 129 -10.90 -11.58 10.41
N ARG A 130 -10.40 -11.82 11.62
CA ARG A 130 -10.37 -13.15 12.24
C ARG A 130 -11.77 -13.71 12.52
N TRP A 131 -12.72 -12.88 12.94
CA TRP A 131 -14.02 -13.37 13.38
C TRP A 131 -14.96 -13.66 12.22
N LEU A 132 -15.05 -12.71 11.29
CA LEU A 132 -16.00 -12.77 10.17
C LEU A 132 -15.39 -13.34 8.89
N GLU A 133 -14.08 -13.58 8.86
CA GLU A 133 -13.36 -14.11 7.69
C GLU A 133 -13.53 -13.26 6.41
N SER A 134 -13.89 -12.00 6.59
CA SER A 134 -14.15 -11.00 5.54
C SER A 134 -13.03 -9.97 5.49
N TYR A 135 -13.00 -9.20 4.40
CA TYR A 135 -11.88 -8.34 4.06
C TYR A 135 -12.26 -6.87 4.07
N VAL A 136 -11.31 -6.02 4.45
CA VAL A 136 -11.45 -4.57 4.28
C VAL A 136 -11.28 -4.24 2.80
N HIS A 137 -12.27 -3.58 2.20
CA HIS A 137 -12.23 -3.16 0.81
C HIS A 137 -12.95 -1.82 0.59
N ILE A 138 -12.77 -1.27 -0.61
CA ILE A 138 -13.41 -0.02 -1.05
C ILE A 138 -14.23 -0.17 -2.34
N GLU A 139 -14.59 -1.40 -2.72
CA GLU A 139 -15.31 -1.73 -3.97
C GLU A 139 -16.47 -0.76 -4.29
N HIS A 140 -17.32 -0.44 -3.30
CA HIS A 140 -18.44 0.50 -3.49
C HIS A 140 -18.09 1.97 -3.20
N GLY A 141 -16.82 2.34 -3.31
CA GLY A 141 -16.32 3.71 -3.12
C GLY A 141 -16.20 4.17 -1.66
N ARG A 142 -16.41 3.28 -0.68
CA ARG A 142 -16.27 3.54 0.76
C ARG A 142 -15.57 2.37 1.44
N ALA A 143 -14.85 2.63 2.52
CA ALA A 143 -14.25 1.56 3.32
C ALA A 143 -15.35 0.72 4.00
N GLU A 144 -15.36 -0.57 3.72
CA GLU A 144 -16.32 -1.51 4.27
C GLU A 144 -15.70 -2.90 4.46
N LEU A 145 -16.50 -3.81 5.01
CA LEU A 145 -16.11 -5.18 5.30
C LEU A 145 -16.99 -6.12 4.49
N GLY A 146 -16.39 -7.06 3.76
CA GLY A 146 -17.14 -7.97 2.91
C GLY A 146 -16.30 -9.06 2.26
N GLU A 147 -16.98 -9.88 1.46
CA GLU A 147 -16.31 -10.87 0.62
C GLU A 147 -15.65 -10.18 -0.58
N ILE A 148 -14.55 -10.77 -1.04
CA ILE A 148 -13.77 -10.28 -2.17
C ILE A 148 -13.37 -11.45 -3.05
N GLN A 149 -13.13 -11.20 -4.34
CA GLN A 149 -12.58 -12.22 -5.22
C GLN A 149 -11.05 -12.06 -5.37
N PRO A 150 -10.34 -13.13 -5.74
CA PRO A 150 -8.93 -13.03 -6.10
C PRO A 150 -8.69 -11.93 -7.15
N GLY A 151 -7.66 -11.11 -6.94
CA GLY A 151 -7.27 -10.04 -7.88
C GLY A 151 -8.01 -8.72 -7.72
N TRP A 152 -9.01 -8.60 -6.84
CA TRP A 152 -9.69 -7.32 -6.59
C TRP A 152 -8.75 -6.30 -5.93
N TRP A 153 -8.31 -5.30 -6.70
CA TRP A 153 -7.42 -4.24 -6.20
C TRP A 153 -8.09 -3.36 -5.15
N SER A 154 -9.42 -3.29 -5.13
CA SER A 154 -10.21 -2.56 -4.13
C SER A 154 -10.05 -3.11 -2.71
N ALA A 155 -9.52 -4.32 -2.56
CA ALA A 155 -9.25 -5.00 -1.29
C ALA A 155 -7.76 -5.14 -0.96
N GLN A 156 -6.90 -4.52 -1.78
CA GLN A 156 -5.45 -4.59 -1.63
C GLN A 156 -4.90 -3.26 -1.13
N TRP A 157 -4.00 -3.34 -0.16
CA TRP A 157 -3.53 -2.20 0.61
C TRP A 157 -2.02 -2.19 0.73
N LEU A 158 -1.42 -1.02 0.56
CA LEU A 158 -0.01 -0.78 0.85
C LEU A 158 0.11 -0.28 2.30
N LEU A 159 0.96 -0.94 3.10
CA LEU A 159 1.30 -0.50 4.44
C LEU A 159 2.51 0.45 4.36
N GLN A 160 2.24 1.76 4.32
CA GLN A 160 3.25 2.80 4.10
C GLN A 160 3.73 3.41 5.44
N PRO A 161 5.01 3.26 5.84
CA PRO A 161 5.53 3.85 7.08
C PRO A 161 5.41 5.38 7.15
N VAL A 162 5.20 5.92 8.36
CA VAL A 162 5.13 7.36 8.65
C VAL A 162 6.42 7.79 9.37
N GLY A 163 7.46 8.04 8.58
CA GLY A 163 8.84 8.34 9.03
C GLY A 163 9.79 7.29 8.45
N GLU A 164 10.93 7.60 7.84
CA GLU A 164 11.55 8.86 7.45
C GLU A 164 10.93 9.47 6.16
N PRO A 165 11.08 10.80 5.89
CA PRO A 165 11.59 11.13 4.56
C PRO A 165 12.95 10.46 4.50
N ARG A 166 13.04 9.28 3.87
CA ARG A 166 14.33 8.87 3.31
C ARG A 166 14.86 10.13 2.65
N ASP A 167 16.10 10.53 2.94
CA ASP A 167 16.86 11.45 2.08
C ASP A 167 16.28 11.30 0.66
N PRO A 168 15.70 12.34 0.02
CA PRO A 168 15.14 12.19 -1.32
C PRO A 168 16.23 11.49 -2.10
N PRO A 169 16.00 10.23 -2.52
CA PRO A 169 17.00 9.16 -2.55
C PRO A 169 18.34 9.81 -2.77
N ARG A 170 19.17 9.96 -1.70
CA ARG A 170 20.47 10.67 -1.77
C ARG A 170 20.96 10.35 -3.15
N LYS A 171 21.05 11.34 -4.05
CA LYS A 171 21.35 11.11 -5.48
C LYS A 171 22.64 10.29 -5.55
N ARG A 172 22.57 8.97 -5.37
CA ARG A 172 23.10 8.03 -6.33
C ARG A 172 22.30 8.45 -7.53
N SER A 173 22.92 9.33 -8.28
CA SER A 173 22.85 9.44 -9.71
C SER A 173 22.66 8.05 -10.34
N ALA A 174 21.51 7.44 -10.10
CA ALA A 174 20.73 6.88 -11.16
C ALA A 174 20.10 8.12 -11.79
N GLU A 175 20.60 8.46 -12.96
CA GLU A 175 19.87 9.21 -13.97
C GLU A 175 18.39 8.77 -13.90
N ARG A 176 17.54 9.49 -13.14
CA ARG A 176 16.10 9.25 -13.19
C ARG A 176 15.73 9.73 -14.56
N ALA A 177 15.36 8.80 -15.45
CA ALA A 177 14.85 9.17 -16.76
C ALA A 177 13.82 10.30 -16.56
N PRO A 178 13.91 11.40 -17.34
CA PRO A 178 12.99 12.51 -17.19
C PRO A 178 11.56 11.99 -17.24
N ALA A 179 10.66 12.59 -16.45
CA ALA A 179 9.24 12.26 -16.53
C ALA A 179 8.76 12.36 -17.98
N PRO A 180 7.90 11.45 -18.44
CA PRO A 180 7.45 11.46 -19.83
C PRO A 180 6.82 12.80 -20.15
N SER A 181 7.19 13.36 -21.30
CA SER A 181 6.47 14.49 -21.86
C SER A 181 5.12 14.01 -22.40
N PHE A 182 4.10 14.85 -22.28
CA PHE A 182 2.77 14.56 -22.84
C PHE A 182 2.45 15.58 -23.92
N SER A 183 1.89 15.10 -25.02
CA SER A 183 1.45 15.97 -26.13
C SER A 183 0.17 15.44 -26.77
N GLY A 184 -0.51 16.31 -27.52
CA GLY A 184 -1.76 16.01 -28.19
C GLY A 184 -2.99 16.07 -27.27
N GLU A 185 -4.13 15.76 -27.85
CA GLU A 185 -5.45 15.95 -27.24
C GLU A 185 -5.97 14.63 -26.67
N SER A 186 -6.71 14.75 -25.57
CA SER A 186 -7.43 13.65 -24.93
C SER A 186 -8.63 14.25 -24.21
N LEU A 187 -9.78 13.60 -24.33
CA LEU A 187 -11.04 13.97 -23.68
C LEU A 187 -11.10 13.47 -22.23
N ALA A 188 -10.18 12.60 -21.83
CA ALA A 188 -10.03 12.15 -20.46
C ALA A 188 -9.63 13.32 -19.54
N ASP A 189 -10.24 13.38 -18.36
CA ASP A 189 -9.93 14.39 -17.34
C ASP A 189 -8.56 14.12 -16.68
N GLY A 190 -8.20 14.88 -15.63
CA GLY A 190 -6.92 14.72 -14.95
C GLY A 190 -6.70 13.33 -14.34
N GLN A 191 -7.73 12.75 -13.72
CA GLN A 191 -7.65 11.45 -13.05
C GLN A 191 -7.69 10.32 -14.08
N LEU A 192 -8.64 10.39 -15.02
CA LEU A 192 -8.82 9.39 -16.06
C LEU A 192 -7.56 9.26 -16.94
N ARG A 193 -6.87 10.39 -17.22
CA ARG A 193 -5.58 10.37 -17.92
C ARG A 193 -4.46 9.69 -17.15
N GLN A 194 -4.45 9.78 -15.81
CA GLN A 194 -3.47 9.09 -14.98
C GLN A 194 -3.71 7.58 -14.99
N ASP A 195 -4.98 7.16 -14.91
CA ASP A 195 -5.36 5.75 -14.93
C ASP A 195 -5.01 5.10 -16.29
N ILE A 196 -5.34 5.77 -17.40
CA ILE A 196 -4.95 5.35 -18.75
C ILE A 196 -3.43 5.27 -18.87
N PHE A 197 -2.72 6.31 -18.42
CA PHE A 197 -1.26 6.35 -18.47
C PHE A 197 -0.63 5.20 -17.69
N PHE A 198 -1.15 4.86 -16.51
CA PHE A 198 -0.60 3.76 -15.69
C PHE A 198 -0.72 2.41 -16.41
N GLN A 199 -1.86 2.12 -17.03
CA GLN A 199 -2.03 0.89 -17.81
C GLN A 199 -1.08 0.85 -19.03
N VAL A 200 -0.96 1.96 -19.76
CA VAL A 200 -0.01 2.12 -20.87
C VAL A 200 1.43 1.90 -20.40
N ALA A 201 1.82 2.52 -19.29
CA ALA A 201 3.17 2.44 -18.73
C ALA A 201 3.52 1.00 -18.31
N VAL A 202 2.64 0.32 -17.58
CA VAL A 202 2.85 -1.07 -17.19
C VAL A 202 3.00 -1.97 -18.42
N SER A 203 2.14 -1.81 -19.43
CA SER A 203 2.24 -2.59 -20.66
C SER A 203 3.55 -2.35 -21.42
N PHE A 204 3.92 -1.08 -21.64
CA PHE A 204 5.14 -0.71 -22.36
C PHE A 204 6.40 -1.17 -21.62
N GLU A 205 6.50 -0.89 -20.32
CA GLU A 205 7.66 -1.22 -19.50
C GLU A 205 7.81 -2.72 -19.32
N SER A 206 6.71 -3.47 -19.22
CA SER A 206 6.76 -4.94 -19.17
C SER A 206 7.28 -5.57 -20.47
N THR A 207 6.97 -4.94 -21.61
CA THR A 207 7.34 -5.43 -22.96
C THR A 207 8.77 -5.04 -23.33
N TYR A 208 9.11 -3.77 -23.16
CA TYR A 208 10.36 -3.19 -23.65
C TYR A 208 11.42 -2.98 -22.56
N ARG A 209 11.07 -3.19 -21.28
CA ARG A 209 11.94 -2.99 -20.11
C ARG A 209 12.64 -1.62 -20.11
N CYS A 210 11.93 -0.60 -20.59
CA CYS A 210 12.44 0.75 -20.77
C CYS A 210 11.39 1.79 -20.32
N PRO A 211 11.80 2.90 -19.69
CA PRO A 211 10.90 4.00 -19.34
C PRO A 211 10.32 4.69 -20.58
N ILE A 212 9.11 5.21 -20.44
CA ILE A 212 8.49 6.07 -21.45
C ILE A 212 9.07 7.48 -21.36
N GLU A 213 9.47 8.05 -22.50
CA GLU A 213 10.00 9.41 -22.65
C GLU A 213 8.94 10.40 -23.15
N LEU A 214 8.02 9.93 -24.01
CA LEU A 214 6.97 10.76 -24.62
C LEU A 214 5.70 9.95 -24.84
N ILE A 215 4.57 10.54 -24.45
CA ILE A 215 3.22 10.08 -24.79
C ILE A 215 2.58 11.08 -25.75
N ARG A 216 2.18 10.59 -26.92
CA ARG A 216 1.34 11.34 -27.88
C ARG A 216 -0.08 10.80 -27.82
N LYS A 217 -1.04 11.69 -27.60
CA LYS A 217 -2.46 11.36 -27.51
C LYS A 217 -3.20 11.95 -28.71
N ALA A 218 -4.12 11.18 -29.27
CA ALA A 218 -4.99 11.64 -30.32
C ALA A 218 -6.39 11.07 -30.08
N VAL A 219 -7.40 11.91 -30.21
CA VAL A 219 -8.80 11.47 -30.22
C VAL A 219 -9.10 10.96 -31.62
N ASP A 220 -9.40 9.68 -31.75
CA ASP A 220 -9.69 9.04 -33.04
C ASP A 220 -11.17 9.17 -33.39
N ARG A 221 -12.05 8.93 -32.41
CA ARG A 221 -13.50 8.94 -32.61
C ARG A 221 -14.22 9.36 -31.34
N VAL A 222 -15.29 10.14 -31.49
CA VAL A 222 -16.22 10.50 -30.42
C VAL A 222 -17.61 10.13 -30.88
N GLU A 223 -18.23 9.17 -30.22
CA GLU A 223 -19.59 8.71 -30.48
C GLU A 223 -20.55 9.32 -29.46
N ARG A 224 -21.66 9.86 -29.94
CA ARG A 224 -22.71 10.50 -29.12
C ARG A 224 -24.08 10.01 -29.57
N ASN A 225 -25.02 9.98 -28.64
CA ASN A 225 -26.42 9.68 -28.96
C ASN A 225 -27.10 10.89 -29.64
N SER A 226 -28.32 10.70 -30.14
CA SER A 226 -29.13 11.78 -30.74
C SER A 226 -29.43 12.95 -29.80
N GLY A 227 -29.30 12.74 -28.48
CA GLY A 227 -29.46 13.77 -27.44
C GLY A 227 -28.16 14.52 -27.10
N GLY A 228 -27.01 14.13 -27.68
CA GLY A 228 -25.70 14.73 -27.45
C GLY A 228 -24.88 14.09 -26.32
N ASP A 229 -25.41 13.12 -25.60
CA ASP A 229 -24.67 12.41 -24.54
C ASP A 229 -23.57 11.56 -25.15
N LEU A 230 -22.44 11.50 -24.45
CA LEU A 230 -21.30 10.69 -24.85
C LEU A 230 -21.64 9.19 -24.73
N LEU A 231 -21.39 8.42 -25.79
CA LEU A 231 -21.54 6.97 -25.81
C LEU A 231 -20.19 6.26 -25.73
N GLU A 232 -19.21 6.74 -26.49
CA GLU A 232 -17.86 6.15 -26.53
C GLU A 232 -16.86 7.19 -27.05
N VAL A 233 -15.65 7.21 -26.51
CA VAL A 233 -14.49 7.86 -27.11
C VAL A 233 -13.46 6.79 -27.41
N GLU A 234 -12.93 6.82 -28.61
CA GLU A 234 -11.74 6.08 -28.98
C GLU A 234 -10.58 7.06 -29.10
N GLU A 235 -9.49 6.78 -28.37
CA GLU A 235 -8.24 7.52 -28.45
C GLU A 235 -7.08 6.59 -28.79
N THR A 236 -6.06 7.14 -29.47
CA THR A 236 -4.76 6.50 -29.60
C THR A 236 -3.76 7.16 -28.68
N TRP A 237 -3.16 6.36 -27.80
CA TRP A 237 -2.03 6.76 -26.98
C TRP A 237 -0.77 6.08 -27.52
N THR A 238 0.17 6.86 -28.03
CA THR A 238 1.45 6.35 -28.55
C THR A 238 2.55 6.59 -27.53
N ALA A 239 3.12 5.51 -27.00
CA ALA A 239 4.26 5.55 -26.09
C ALA A 239 5.57 5.46 -26.88
N HIS A 240 6.52 6.33 -26.54
CA HIS A 240 7.87 6.34 -27.08
C HIS A 240 8.88 6.24 -25.93
N GLY A 241 9.89 5.37 -26.06
CA GLY A 241 10.98 5.23 -25.10
C GLY A 241 12.06 4.28 -25.59
N CYS A 242 13.35 4.61 -25.39
CA CYS A 242 14.49 3.82 -25.86
C CYS A 242 14.44 3.44 -27.36
N GLY A 243 13.94 4.34 -28.21
CA GLY A 243 13.76 4.08 -29.65
C GLY A 243 12.62 3.12 -30.00
N GLN A 244 11.90 2.60 -29.00
CA GLN A 244 10.69 1.82 -29.20
C GLN A 244 9.48 2.74 -29.31
N ARG A 245 8.47 2.26 -30.03
CA ARG A 245 7.18 2.94 -30.19
C ARG A 245 6.07 1.91 -30.16
N GLU A 246 5.14 2.07 -29.23
CA GLU A 246 3.95 1.24 -29.14
C GLU A 246 2.69 2.11 -29.20
N ARG A 247 1.63 1.58 -29.83
CA ARG A 247 0.34 2.27 -29.91
C ARG A 247 -0.69 1.52 -29.09
N TYR A 248 -1.43 2.27 -28.30
CA TYR A 248 -2.52 1.77 -27.47
C TYR A 248 -3.83 2.35 -27.96
N ARG A 249 -4.79 1.47 -28.21
CA ARG A 249 -6.19 1.83 -28.40
C ARG A 249 -6.82 1.98 -27.01
N VAL A 250 -7.35 3.16 -26.75
CA VAL A 250 -8.00 3.52 -25.49
C VAL A 250 -9.48 3.76 -25.79
N LEU A 251 -10.35 2.93 -25.22
CA LEU A 251 -11.80 3.10 -25.28
C LEU A 251 -12.29 3.66 -23.94
N ILE A 252 -13.06 4.73 -24.01
CA ILE A 252 -13.66 5.40 -22.86
C ILE A 252 -15.17 5.41 -23.08
N SER A 253 -15.93 4.76 -22.20
CA SER A 253 -17.38 4.70 -22.31
C SER A 253 -18.04 5.01 -20.96
N PRO A 254 -19.28 5.52 -20.93
CA PRO A 254 -20.02 5.63 -19.68
C PRO A 254 -20.20 4.26 -19.04
N GLY A 255 -19.78 4.13 -17.79
CA GLY A 255 -19.97 2.93 -16.99
C GLY A 255 -21.35 2.89 -16.34
N LEU A 256 -21.76 1.70 -15.88
CA LEU A 256 -23.01 1.53 -15.15
C LEU A 256 -23.02 2.41 -13.90
N ARG A 257 -24.16 3.04 -13.59
CA ARG A 257 -24.36 3.94 -12.43
C ARG A 257 -23.55 5.25 -12.45
N GLY A 258 -23.17 5.74 -13.63
CA GLY A 258 -22.53 7.06 -13.78
C GLY A 258 -21.01 7.08 -13.61
N GLY A 259 -20.37 5.90 -13.64
CA GLY A 259 -18.91 5.78 -13.73
C GLY A 259 -18.39 5.98 -15.16
N THR A 260 -17.10 5.83 -15.37
CA THR A 260 -16.46 5.80 -16.70
C THR A 260 -15.63 4.54 -16.81
N ASP A 261 -15.94 3.71 -17.80
CA ASP A 261 -15.20 2.48 -18.08
C ASP A 261 -14.06 2.80 -19.07
N ILE A 262 -12.89 2.23 -18.83
CA ILE A 262 -11.70 2.39 -19.66
C ILE A 262 -11.20 1.02 -20.09
N SER A 263 -10.95 0.84 -21.39
CA SER A 263 -10.22 -0.31 -21.92
C SER A 263 -8.98 0.15 -22.67
N VAL A 264 -7.81 -0.35 -22.28
CA VAL A 264 -6.53 -0.06 -22.93
C VAL A 264 -5.99 -1.36 -23.53
N MET A 265 -5.78 -1.35 -24.85
CA MET A 265 -5.30 -2.52 -25.59
C MET A 265 -4.18 -2.10 -26.54
N VAL A 266 -3.19 -2.98 -26.77
CA VAL A 266 -2.19 -2.76 -27.82
C VAL A 266 -2.91 -2.74 -29.17
N ARG A 267 -2.60 -1.74 -29.99
CA ARG A 267 -3.18 -1.57 -31.33
C ARG A 267 -2.25 -2.25 -32.33
N GLU A 268 -2.71 -3.36 -32.91
CA GLU A 268 -2.04 -4.09 -34.00
C GLU A 268 -1.75 -3.21 -35.23
#